data_AF-K2KA79-F1
#
_entry.id   AF-K2KA79-F1
#
_cell.length_a   1.000
_cell.length_b   1.000
_cell.length_c   1.000
_cell.angle_alpha   90.00
_cell.angle_beta   90.00
_cell.angle_gamma   90.00
#
_symmetry.space_group_name_H-M   'P 1'
#
loop_
_entity.id
_entity.type
_entity.pdbx_description
1 polymer ?
#
loop_
_entity_poly.entity_id
_entity_poly.type
_entity_poly.pdbx_seq_one_letter_code
_entity_poly.pdbx_strand_id
1 'polypeptide(L)' 'MRFLILLTAVIPASGFAEAFDRPIPQAQSATAELWFFFATLALIAALIVVARVVARR' A
#
# COMPACT_ATOMS: atom_id res chain seq x y z
N MET A 1 35.21 -0.20 35.04
CA MET A 1 35.28 -0.68 33.64
C MET A 1 34.04 -1.49 33.22
N ARG A 2 33.53 -2.43 34.05
CA ARG A 2 32.32 -3.22 33.73
C ARG A 2 31.05 -2.37 33.49
N PHE A 3 30.85 -1.30 34.26
CA PHE A 3 29.70 -0.40 34.10
C PHE A 3 29.74 0.48 32.85
N LEU A 4 30.94 0.76 32.31
CA LEU A 4 31.10 1.54 31.08
C LEU A 4 30.61 0.76 29.85
N ILE A 5 30.80 -0.56 29.85
CA ILE A 5 30.34 -1.46 28.77
C ILE A 5 28.81 -1.49 28.69
N LEU A 6 28.14 -1.50 29.85
CA LEU A 6 26.68 -1.45 29.94
C LEU A 6 26.13 -0.10 29.44
N LEU A 7 26.80 1.01 29.77
CA LEU A 7 26.42 2.34 29.30
C LEU A 7 26.53 2.47 27.77
N THR A 8 27.55 1.89 27.15
CA THR A 8 27.67 1.88 25.68
C THR A 8 26.66 0.98 24.97
N ALA A 9 26.14 -0.05 25.64
CA ALA A 9 25.13 -0.95 25.08
C ALA A 9 23.71 -0.33 25.02
N VAL A 10 23.47 0.73 25.78
CA VAL A 10 22.19 1.47 25.79
C VAL A 10 22.20 2.63 24.79
N ILE A 11 23.36 2.98 24.22
CA ILE A 11 23.43 3.95 23.13
C ILE A 11 22.70 3.34 21.94
N PRO A 12 21.56 3.89 21.50
CA PRO A 12 20.88 3.39 20.33
C PRO A 12 21.87 3.48 19.19
N ALA A 13 22.16 2.36 18.54
CA ALA A 13 22.92 2.35 17.31
C ALA A 13 22.04 2.98 16.23
N SER A 14 21.90 4.31 16.25
CA SER A 14 21.46 5.11 15.11
C SER A 14 22.59 5.11 14.06
N GLY A 15 23.08 3.92 13.74
CA GLY A 15 24.10 3.65 12.75
C GLY A 15 23.41 3.55 11.40
N PHE A 16 23.52 4.64 10.63
CA PHE A 16 23.59 4.62 9.17
C PHE A 16 22.53 3.76 8.46
N ALA A 17 21.24 4.00 8.73
CA ALA A 17 20.30 3.80 7.64
C ALA A 17 20.63 4.86 6.60
N GLU A 18 21.11 4.43 5.43
CA GLU A 18 21.10 5.26 4.22
C GLU A 18 19.73 5.93 4.16
N ALA A 19 19.68 7.23 3.83
CA ALA A 19 18.41 7.91 3.67
C ALA A 19 17.64 7.15 2.58
N PHE A 20 16.70 6.30 2.98
CA PHE A 20 15.86 5.57 2.04
C PHE A 20 15.09 6.64 1.27
N ASP A 21 15.60 6.97 0.09
CA ASP A 21 14.96 7.89 -0.81
C ASP A 21 13.76 7.15 -1.39
N ARG A 22 12.62 7.32 -0.71
CA ARG A 22 11.37 6.70 -1.12
C ARG A 22 11.11 7.16 -2.55
N PRO A 23 11.04 6.26 -3.54
CA PRO A 23 10.68 6.65 -4.89
C PRO A 23 9.34 7.38 -4.80
N ILE A 24 9.30 8.63 -5.28
CA ILE A 24 8.05 9.38 -5.32
C ILE A 24 7.14 8.62 -6.30
N PRO A 25 5.95 8.16 -5.86
CA PRO A 25 5.03 7.48 -6.74
C PRO A 25 4.74 8.38 -7.94
N GLN A 26 4.93 7.84 -9.14
CA GLN A 26 4.52 8.52 -10.36
C GLN A 26 3.01 8.74 -10.31
N ALA A 27 2.56 9.89 -10.82
CA ALA A 27 1.13 10.11 -11.00
C ALA A 27 0.56 8.99 -11.88
N GLN A 28 -0.65 8.53 -11.54
CA GLN A 28 -1.35 7.53 -12.34
C GLN A 28 -1.58 8.09 -13.75
N SER A 29 -1.38 7.26 -14.79
CA SER A 29 -1.62 7.73 -16.15
C SER A 29 -3.11 7.93 -16.41
N ALA A 30 -3.46 8.94 -17.21
CA ALA A 30 -4.86 9.20 -17.59
C ALA A 30 -5.54 7.96 -18.22
N THR A 31 -4.78 7.16 -18.98
CA THR A 31 -5.26 5.90 -19.54
C THR A 31 -5.59 4.88 -18.45
N ALA A 32 -4.75 4.76 -17.41
CA ALA A 32 -5.01 3.86 -16.29
C ALA A 32 -6.25 4.29 -15.49
N GLU A 33 -6.44 5.59 -15.25
CA GLU A 33 -7.65 6.13 -14.61
C GLU A 33 -8.91 5.82 -15.43
N LEU A 34 -8.85 5.96 -16.75
CA LEU A 34 -9.97 5.65 -17.65
C LEU A 34 -10.34 4.16 -17.60
N TRP A 35 -9.35 3.26 -17.65
CA TRP A 35 -9.61 1.83 -17.55
C TRP A 35 -10.14 1.42 -16.18
N PHE A 36 -9.65 2.03 -15.10
CA PHE A 36 -10.16 1.80 -13.75
C PHE A 36 -11.64 2.19 -13.63
N PHE A 37 -12.04 3.31 -14.23
CA PHE A 37 -13.43 3.74 -14.28
C PHE A 37 -14.33 2.69 -14.95
N PHE A 38 -13.98 2.24 -16.16
CA PHE A 38 -14.76 1.23 -16.87
C PHE A 38 -14.79 -0.12 -16.15
N ALA A 39 -13.66 -0.55 -15.58
CA ALA A 39 -13.59 -1.78 -14.79
C ALA A 39 -14.51 -1.71 -13.56
N THR A 40 -14.57 -0.55 -12.89
CA THR A 40 -15.45 -0.32 -11.74
C THR A 40 -16.93 -0.41 -12.15
N LEU A 41 -17.31 0.23 -13.27
CA LEU A 41 -18.68 0.12 -13.80
C LEU A 41 -19.04 -1.34 -14.14
N ALA A 42 -18.13 -2.07 -14.78
CA ALA A 42 -18.33 -3.47 -15.11
C ALA A 42 -18.51 -4.34 -13.86
N LEU A 43 -17.71 -4.11 -12.81
CA LEU A 43 -17.84 -4.81 -11.53
C LEU A 43 -19.19 -4.55 -10.87
N ILE A 44 -19.64 -3.29 -10.81
CA ILE A 44 -20.96 -2.95 -10.25
C ILE A 44 -22.08 -3.65 -11.04
N ALA A 45 -22.01 -3.63 -12.37
CA ALA A 45 -22.97 -4.33 -13.21
C ALA A 45 -23.00 -5.83 -12.93
N ALA A 46 -21.83 -6.47 -12.79
CA ALA A 46 -21.72 -7.88 -12.45
C ALA A 46 -22.37 -8.20 -11.09
N LEU A 47 -22.10 -7.39 -10.06
CA LEU A 47 -22.71 -7.55 -8.74
C LEU A 47 -24.24 -7.43 -8.78
N ILE A 48 -24.76 -6.47 -9.55
CA ILE A 48 -26.20 -6.28 -9.74
C ILE A 48 -26.83 -7.52 -10.42
N VAL A 49 -26.18 -8.04 -11.46
CA VAL A 49 -26.65 -9.24 -12.18
C VAL A 49 -26.69 -10.43 -11.23
N VAL A 50 -25.61 -10.66 -10.48
CA VAL A 50 -25.54 -11.75 -9.49
C VAL A 50 -26.62 -11.61 -8.43
N ALA A 51 -26.77 -10.42 -7.83
CA ALA A 51 -27.80 -10.16 -6.83
C ALA A 51 -29.21 -10.45 -7.37
N ARG A 52 -29.49 -10.07 -8.62
CA ARG A 52 -30.77 -10.37 -9.27
C ARG A 52 -30.99 -11.85 -9.54
N VAL A 53 -29.95 -12.58 -9.95
CA VAL A 53 -30.05 -14.02 -10.19
C VAL A 53 -30.30 -14.77 -8.88
N VAL A 54 -29.61 -14.38 -7.81
CA VAL A 54 -29.77 -15.00 -6.49
C VAL A 54 -31.13 -14.66 -5.88
N ALA A 55 -31.58 -13.40 -5.94
CA ALA A 55 -32.87 -12.99 -5.37
C ALA A 55 -34.10 -13.60 -6.07
N ARG A 56 -33.93 -14.20 -7.26
CA ARG A 56 -34.97 -14.91 -8.00
C ARG A 56 -35.00 -16.42 -7.71
N ARG A 57 -34.02 -16.95 -6.97
CA ARG A 57 -34.04 -18.32 -6.43
C ARG A 57 -34.67 -18.30 -5.05
#